data_AF-X8DZN9-F1
#
_entry.id   AF-X8DZN9-F1
#
_cell.length_a   1.000
_cell.length_b   1.000
_cell.length_c   1.000
_cell.angle_alpha   90.00
_cell.angle_beta   90.00
_cell.angle_gamma   90.00
#
_symmetry.space_group_name_H-M   'P 1'
#
loop_
_entity.id
_entity.type
_entity.pdbx_description
1 polymer ?
#
loop_
_entity_poly.entity_id
_entity_poly.type
_entity_poly.pdbx_seq_one_letter_code
_entity_poly.pdbx_strand_id
1 'polypeptide(L)'
;MDMIVASKVVFVVIWMGAATSKLNHHFPFVISTMMSNNPLIRAKSMKRAFFESFPDDLRPGRLSRIVAHGGTTVEMCVPVVLFFAHGGWLTAVAAAVMVCFHLAILTAIPMGVPLEWNVFMIYGIGALFVAYADLGLADLKHPVPVAILFAVLAGIVIAGNLFPRKISFLPGMRYYAGNWDTTLWCVKPSADEKISRGLVAIASMPAAQLERFYGKDRAQIPMYLGYAFRAMNTHGRALFTLAHRAMAGQNEDDYVITDGERICSTAIGWNFGDGHMHNEQLITAMQERCHFEPGEVRVVLLDAQPIHRQTQEYRLVDAATGEFERGYVQVADMVTRQPWDDTVPVHVYEHQGLDSRRA
;
A
#
# COMPACT_ATOMS: atom_id res chain seq x y z
N MET A 1 -29.47 -11.03 -17.55
CA MET A 1 -28.68 -12.27 -17.37
C MET A 1 -27.21 -11.94 -17.57
N ASP A 2 -26.77 -11.61 -18.78
CA ASP A 2 -25.37 -11.30 -19.11
C ASP A 2 -24.72 -10.27 -18.16
N MET A 3 -25.39 -9.15 -17.86
CA MET A 3 -24.84 -8.15 -16.93
C MET A 3 -24.63 -8.69 -15.50
N ILE A 4 -25.54 -9.55 -15.00
CA ILE A 4 -25.41 -10.14 -13.65
C ILE A 4 -24.20 -11.07 -13.61
N VAL A 5 -24.06 -11.95 -14.61
CA VAL A 5 -22.94 -12.89 -14.70
C VAL A 5 -21.62 -12.12 -14.90
N ALA A 6 -21.62 -11.08 -15.73
CA ALA A 6 -20.47 -10.19 -15.90
C ALA A 6 -20.07 -9.52 -14.58
N SER A 7 -21.03 -9.01 -13.79
CA SER A 7 -20.76 -8.45 -12.47
C SER A 7 -20.21 -9.49 -11.49
N LYS A 8 -20.71 -10.74 -11.50
CA LYS A 8 -20.12 -11.84 -10.72
C LYS A 8 -18.66 -12.09 -11.11
N VAL A 9 -18.36 -12.10 -12.41
CA VAL A 9 -16.99 -12.25 -12.93
C VAL A 9 -16.09 -11.12 -12.43
N VAL A 10 -16.55 -9.86 -12.47
CA VAL A 10 -15.80 -8.72 -11.92
C VAL A 10 -15.47 -8.95 -10.44
N PHE A 11 -16.44 -9.35 -9.63
CA PHE A 11 -16.23 -9.65 -8.21
C PHE A 11 -15.20 -10.77 -7.99
N VAL A 12 -15.27 -11.85 -8.77
CA VAL A 12 -14.28 -12.93 -8.70
C VAL A 12 -12.89 -12.42 -9.07
N VAL A 13 -12.73 -11.64 -10.14
CA VAL A 13 -11.41 -11.07 -10.50
C VAL A 13 -10.90 -10.17 -9.38
N ILE A 14 -11.78 -9.39 -8.75
CA ILE A 14 -11.42 -8.53 -7.61
C ILE A 14 -10.87 -9.35 -6.45
N TRP A 15 -11.62 -10.34 -5.96
CA TRP A 15 -11.21 -11.14 -4.82
C TRP A 15 -9.97 -11.99 -5.13
N MET A 16 -9.92 -12.61 -6.30
CA MET A 16 -8.77 -13.41 -6.73
C MET A 16 -7.52 -12.56 -6.89
N GLY A 17 -7.62 -11.37 -7.46
CA GLY A 17 -6.52 -10.42 -7.57
C GLY A 17 -6.03 -9.97 -6.19
N ALA A 18 -6.95 -9.59 -5.32
CA ALA A 18 -6.65 -9.14 -3.96
C ALA A 18 -6.05 -10.25 -3.09
N ALA A 19 -6.46 -11.51 -3.27
CA ALA A 19 -5.90 -12.63 -2.56
C ALA A 19 -4.52 -13.03 -3.12
N THR A 20 -4.35 -13.00 -4.45
CA THR A 20 -3.08 -13.31 -5.11
C THR A 20 -1.99 -12.33 -4.70
N SER A 21 -2.31 -11.04 -4.60
CA SER A 21 -1.35 -10.03 -4.17
C SER A 21 -0.86 -10.23 -2.74
N LYS A 22 -1.64 -10.89 -1.87
CA LYS A 22 -1.28 -11.24 -0.48
C LYS A 22 -0.34 -12.44 -0.35
N LEU A 23 -0.03 -13.14 -1.46
CA LEU A 23 0.96 -14.22 -1.50
C LEU A 23 2.40 -13.66 -1.47
N ASN A 24 2.74 -13.00 -0.37
CA ASN A 24 4.02 -12.33 -0.19
C ASN A 24 4.46 -12.34 1.29
N HIS A 25 5.67 -11.84 1.58
CA HIS A 25 6.19 -11.77 2.95
C HIS A 25 5.79 -10.49 3.71
N HIS A 26 5.18 -9.51 3.03
CA HIS A 26 4.74 -8.23 3.58
C HIS A 26 3.39 -8.34 4.31
N PHE A 27 2.46 -9.16 3.82
CA PHE A 27 1.09 -9.19 4.34
C PHE A 27 0.95 -9.52 5.84
N PRO A 28 1.77 -10.42 6.43
CA PRO A 28 1.76 -10.62 7.89
C PRO A 28 2.06 -9.35 8.70
N PHE A 29 2.85 -8.40 8.18
CA PHE A 29 3.11 -7.12 8.83
C PHE A 29 1.89 -6.21 8.83
N VAL A 30 1.13 -6.21 7.73
CA VAL A 30 -0.16 -5.52 7.65
C VAL A 30 -1.10 -6.08 8.70
N ILE A 31 -1.27 -7.40 8.76
CA ILE A 31 -2.15 -8.05 9.75
C ILE A 31 -1.72 -7.75 11.19
N SER A 32 -0.42 -7.82 11.50
CA SER A 32 0.07 -7.53 12.85
C SER A 32 -0.26 -6.09 13.27
N THR A 33 -0.01 -5.13 12.38
CA THR A 33 -0.28 -3.72 12.63
C THR A 33 -1.79 -3.45 12.68
N MET A 34 -2.55 -4.09 11.79
CA MET A 34 -4.00 -3.92 11.69
C MET A 34 -4.71 -4.44 12.93
N MET A 35 -4.41 -5.66 13.33
CA MET A 35 -5.10 -6.30 14.44
C MET A 35 -4.67 -5.76 15.81
N SER A 36 -3.43 -5.31 15.97
CA SER A 36 -3.00 -4.62 17.19
C SER A 36 -3.67 -3.24 17.34
N ASN A 37 -4.06 -2.60 16.24
CA ASN A 37 -4.81 -1.34 16.23
C ASN A 37 -6.33 -1.50 16.16
N ASN A 38 -6.84 -2.74 16.08
CA ASN A 38 -8.28 -3.00 16.00
C ASN A 38 -9.02 -2.43 17.23
N PRO A 39 -10.05 -1.57 17.04
CA PRO A 39 -10.80 -0.94 18.12
C PRO A 39 -11.69 -1.91 18.91
N LEU A 40 -12.09 -3.03 18.30
CA LEU A 40 -12.89 -4.07 18.96
C LEU A 40 -12.05 -4.99 19.84
N ILE A 41 -10.75 -5.13 19.56
CA ILE A 41 -9.82 -5.89 20.40
C ILE A 41 -9.37 -5.01 21.55
N ARG A 42 -10.04 -5.07 22.71
CA ARG A 42 -9.67 -4.25 23.88
C ARG A 42 -8.54 -4.85 24.72
N ALA A 43 -8.40 -6.17 24.72
CA ALA A 43 -7.43 -6.86 25.55
C ALA A 43 -5.99 -6.62 25.05
N LYS A 44 -5.15 -6.01 25.89
CA LYS A 44 -3.73 -5.75 25.58
C LYS A 44 -2.96 -7.04 25.27
N SER A 45 -3.24 -8.14 25.97
CA SER A 45 -2.62 -9.45 25.72
C SER A 45 -2.90 -9.96 24.30
N MET A 46 -4.14 -9.81 23.81
CA MET A 46 -4.50 -10.20 22.44
C MET A 46 -3.81 -9.32 21.41
N LYS A 47 -3.75 -8.00 21.61
CA LYS A 47 -3.01 -7.09 20.72
C LYS A 47 -1.53 -7.46 20.65
N ARG A 48 -0.93 -7.81 21.79
CA ARG A 48 0.48 -8.21 21.89
C ARG A 48 0.77 -9.56 21.25
N ALA A 49 -0.19 -10.49 21.25
CA ALA A 49 -0.06 -11.82 20.64
C ALA A 49 0.10 -11.80 19.11
N PHE A 50 -0.16 -10.66 18.46
CA PHE A 50 0.13 -10.46 17.03
C PHE A 50 1.63 -10.24 16.74
N PHE A 51 2.44 -9.97 17.76
CA PHE A 51 3.90 -9.83 17.62
C PHE A 51 4.63 -11.08 18.11
N GLU A 52 5.87 -11.28 17.68
CA GLU A 52 6.68 -12.45 18.07
C GLU A 52 6.99 -12.44 19.57
N SER A 53 7.45 -11.31 20.12
CA SER A 53 7.70 -11.14 21.55
C SER A 53 7.61 -9.67 21.95
N PHE A 54 6.40 -9.16 22.20
CA PHE A 54 6.23 -7.76 22.62
C PHE A 54 6.82 -7.49 24.02
N PRO A 55 7.58 -6.38 24.23
CA PRO A 55 7.87 -5.30 23.28
C PRO A 55 9.16 -5.47 22.47
N ASP A 56 9.98 -6.48 22.77
CA ASP A 56 11.36 -6.60 22.30
C ASP A 56 11.48 -7.07 20.84
N ASP A 57 10.49 -7.83 20.35
CA ASP A 57 10.39 -8.28 18.97
C ASP A 57 8.99 -7.99 18.39
N LEU A 58 8.93 -6.96 17.55
CA LEU A 58 7.72 -6.48 16.90
C LEU A 58 7.49 -7.06 15.50
N ARG A 59 8.24 -8.10 15.10
CA ARG A 59 7.96 -8.84 13.87
C ARG A 59 6.62 -9.58 14.00
N PRO A 60 5.96 -9.91 12.88
CA PRO A 60 4.67 -10.60 12.90
C PRO A 60 4.79 -11.96 13.59
N GLY A 61 4.08 -12.14 14.70
CA GLY A 61 4.04 -13.38 15.45
C GLY A 61 3.20 -14.46 14.76
N ARG A 62 3.11 -15.64 15.40
CA ARG A 62 2.37 -16.79 14.85
C ARG A 62 0.91 -16.48 14.55
N LEU A 63 0.22 -15.73 15.41
CA LEU A 63 -1.18 -15.35 15.21
C LEU A 63 -1.35 -14.49 13.95
N SER A 64 -0.46 -13.51 13.73
CA SER A 64 -0.47 -12.68 12.52
C SER A 64 -0.34 -13.51 11.25
N ARG A 65 0.58 -14.48 11.24
CA ARG A 65 0.78 -15.37 10.08
C ARG A 65 -0.46 -16.26 9.83
N ILE A 66 -1.04 -16.83 10.88
CA ILE A 66 -2.26 -17.66 10.77
C ILE A 66 -3.42 -16.84 10.20
N VAL A 67 -3.67 -15.64 10.74
CA VAL A 67 -4.76 -14.77 10.27
C VAL A 67 -4.49 -14.30 8.84
N ALA A 68 -3.25 -13.95 8.50
CA ALA A 68 -2.86 -13.56 7.14
C ALA A 68 -3.12 -14.67 6.12
N HIS A 69 -2.58 -15.86 6.35
CA HIS A 69 -2.72 -16.97 5.41
C HIS A 69 -4.14 -17.56 5.40
N GLY A 70 -4.81 -17.62 6.55
CA GLY A 70 -6.20 -18.03 6.65
C GLY A 70 -7.15 -17.09 5.91
N GLY A 71 -6.99 -15.78 6.10
CA GLY A 71 -7.74 -14.77 5.36
C GLY A 71 -7.49 -14.86 3.85
N THR A 72 -6.23 -15.01 3.43
CA THR A 72 -5.87 -15.20 2.02
C THR A 72 -6.52 -16.46 1.43
N THR A 73 -6.55 -17.56 2.19
CA THR A 73 -7.20 -18.81 1.75
C THR A 73 -8.70 -18.63 1.57
N VAL A 74 -9.37 -17.97 2.51
CA VAL A 74 -10.81 -17.65 2.39
C VAL A 74 -11.08 -16.80 1.16
N GLU A 75 -10.29 -15.74 0.96
CA GLU A 75 -10.44 -14.81 -0.16
C GLU A 75 -10.12 -15.45 -1.52
N MET A 76 -9.33 -16.53 -1.58
CA MET A 76 -9.14 -17.32 -2.80
C MET A 76 -10.26 -18.33 -3.03
N CYS A 77 -10.64 -19.09 -2.01
CA CYS A 77 -11.50 -20.26 -2.19
C CYS A 77 -12.99 -19.91 -2.23
N VAL A 78 -13.45 -19.03 -1.34
CA VAL A 78 -14.88 -18.74 -1.19
C VAL A 78 -15.50 -18.07 -2.43
N PRO A 79 -14.84 -17.13 -3.11
CA PRO A 79 -15.35 -16.59 -4.38
C PRO A 79 -15.57 -17.64 -5.46
N VAL A 80 -14.68 -18.63 -5.56
CA VAL A 80 -14.81 -19.73 -6.53
C VAL A 80 -16.04 -20.57 -6.17
N VAL A 81 -16.22 -20.92 -4.89
CA VAL A 81 -17.42 -21.63 -4.43
C VAL A 81 -18.68 -20.83 -4.73
N LEU A 82 -18.71 -19.53 -4.39
CA LEU A 82 -19.85 -18.66 -4.65
C LEU A 82 -20.19 -18.55 -6.14
N PHE A 83 -19.18 -18.50 -7.01
CA PHE A 83 -19.39 -18.36 -8.45
C PHE A 83 -19.98 -19.62 -9.09
N PHE A 84 -19.61 -20.81 -8.62
CA PHE A 84 -20.07 -22.08 -9.17
C PHE A 84 -21.21 -22.75 -8.38
N ALA A 85 -21.59 -22.21 -7.22
CA ALA A 85 -22.72 -22.70 -6.45
C ALA A 85 -24.04 -22.12 -6.98
N HIS A 86 -24.97 -22.99 -7.36
CA HIS A 86 -26.26 -22.62 -7.97
C HIS A 86 -27.40 -22.55 -6.95
N GLY A 87 -27.10 -22.05 -5.75
CA GLY A 87 -28.04 -21.92 -4.63
C GLY A 87 -27.92 -23.03 -3.58
N GLY A 88 -28.89 -23.06 -2.66
CA GLY A 88 -28.95 -24.03 -1.56
C GLY A 88 -27.98 -23.74 -0.41
N TRP A 89 -27.74 -24.76 0.42
CA TRP A 89 -26.96 -24.60 1.66
C TRP A 89 -25.49 -24.23 1.40
N LEU A 90 -24.90 -24.70 0.30
CA LEU A 90 -23.52 -24.40 -0.07
C LEU A 90 -23.32 -22.91 -0.36
N THR A 91 -24.20 -22.32 -1.18
CA THR A 91 -24.21 -20.86 -1.43
C THR A 91 -24.43 -20.08 -0.14
N ALA A 92 -25.36 -20.52 0.73
CA ALA A 92 -25.64 -19.85 1.99
C ALA A 92 -24.42 -19.84 2.93
N VAL A 93 -23.73 -20.97 3.08
CA VAL A 93 -22.51 -21.07 3.90
C VAL A 93 -21.38 -20.22 3.32
N ALA A 94 -21.12 -20.32 2.01
CA ALA A 94 -20.08 -19.54 1.36
C ALA A 94 -20.35 -18.03 1.47
N ALA A 95 -21.61 -17.61 1.29
CA ALA A 95 -22.01 -16.21 1.43
C ALA A 95 -21.84 -15.73 2.88
N ALA A 96 -22.26 -16.53 3.87
CA ALA A 96 -22.09 -16.20 5.28
C ALA A 96 -20.60 -16.04 5.65
N VAL A 97 -19.74 -16.95 5.21
CA VAL A 97 -18.28 -16.86 5.42
C VAL A 97 -17.73 -15.57 4.80
N MET A 98 -18.12 -15.24 3.57
CA MET A 98 -17.60 -14.07 2.87
C MET A 98 -18.11 -12.75 3.48
N VAL A 99 -19.35 -12.72 3.97
CA VAL A 99 -19.88 -11.57 4.72
C VAL A 99 -19.12 -11.40 6.03
N CYS A 100 -18.90 -12.47 6.79
CA CYS A 100 -18.09 -12.42 8.01
C CYS A 100 -16.65 -11.96 7.73
N PHE A 101 -16.04 -12.40 6.63
CA PHE A 101 -14.72 -11.96 6.19
C PHE A 101 -14.69 -10.43 5.96
N HIS A 102 -15.64 -9.88 5.22
CA HIS A 102 -15.71 -8.43 4.99
C HIS A 102 -16.04 -7.62 6.26
N LEU A 103 -16.88 -8.15 7.15
CA LEU A 103 -17.15 -7.52 8.46
C LEU A 103 -15.90 -7.51 9.35
N ALA A 104 -15.09 -8.57 9.31
CA ALA A 104 -13.82 -8.61 10.03
C ALA A 104 -12.86 -7.52 9.52
N ILE A 105 -12.76 -7.32 8.20
CA ILE A 105 -11.94 -6.24 7.61
C ILE A 105 -12.49 -4.87 8.00
N LEU A 106 -13.81 -4.66 7.87
CA LEU A 106 -14.49 -3.40 8.18
C LEU A 106 -14.22 -2.93 9.62
N THR A 107 -14.02 -3.88 10.54
CA THR A 107 -13.78 -3.59 11.95
C THR A 107 -12.30 -3.53 12.33
N ALA A 108 -11.36 -3.77 11.42
CA ALA A 108 -9.96 -3.99 11.76
C ALA A 108 -9.08 -2.73 11.83
N ILE A 109 -9.28 -1.69 11.00
CA ILE A 109 -8.64 -0.36 11.16
C ILE A 109 -9.57 0.75 10.61
N PRO A 110 -9.87 1.82 11.38
CA PRO A 110 -10.60 3.00 10.91
C PRO A 110 -9.69 4.13 10.40
N MET A 111 -8.61 3.83 9.66
CA MET A 111 -7.73 4.83 9.05
C MET A 111 -7.48 4.51 7.57
N GLY A 112 -7.88 5.42 6.69
CA GLY A 112 -7.53 5.38 5.26
C GLY A 112 -8.09 4.20 4.48
N VAL A 113 -9.15 3.54 4.98
CA VAL A 113 -9.80 2.41 4.31
C VAL A 113 -11.06 2.89 3.63
N PRO A 114 -11.33 2.53 2.35
CA PRO A 114 -12.63 2.76 1.74
C PRO A 114 -13.61 1.78 2.41
N LEU A 115 -14.12 2.12 3.58
CA LEU A 115 -15.06 1.28 4.32
C LEU A 115 -16.32 1.02 3.48
N GLU A 116 -16.68 1.98 2.64
CA GLU A 116 -17.72 1.92 1.62
C GLU A 116 -17.49 0.75 0.65
N TRP A 117 -16.24 0.43 0.32
CA TRP A 117 -15.90 -0.70 -0.53
C TRP A 117 -16.30 -2.03 0.11
N ASN A 118 -16.02 -2.23 1.40
CA ASN A 118 -16.41 -3.47 2.08
C ASN A 118 -17.93 -3.60 2.19
N VAL A 119 -18.64 -2.50 2.42
CA VAL A 119 -20.11 -2.48 2.39
C VAL A 119 -20.64 -2.84 0.99
N PHE A 120 -20.04 -2.29 -0.06
CA PHE A 120 -20.37 -2.64 -1.45
C PHE A 120 -20.14 -4.13 -1.74
N MET A 121 -19.02 -4.71 -1.28
CA MET A 121 -18.75 -6.14 -1.46
C MET A 121 -19.78 -7.02 -0.74
N ILE A 122 -20.17 -6.66 0.50
CA ILE A 122 -21.25 -7.35 1.24
C ILE A 122 -22.58 -7.28 0.50
N TYR A 123 -22.94 -6.09 0.00
CA TYR A 123 -24.14 -5.93 -0.81
C TYR A 123 -24.08 -6.80 -2.07
N GLY A 124 -22.95 -6.81 -2.79
CA GLY A 124 -22.75 -7.62 -3.99
C GLY A 124 -22.84 -9.12 -3.74
N ILE A 125 -22.40 -9.62 -2.57
CA ILE A 125 -22.60 -11.03 -2.18
C ILE A 125 -24.11 -11.35 -2.17
N GLY A 126 -24.91 -10.56 -1.47
CA GLY A 126 -26.36 -10.77 -1.40
C GLY A 126 -27.06 -10.56 -2.75
N ALA A 127 -26.76 -9.44 -3.40
CA ALA A 127 -27.44 -9.02 -4.62
C ALA A 127 -27.08 -9.86 -5.84
N LEU A 128 -25.84 -10.37 -5.96
CA LEU A 128 -25.40 -11.14 -7.13
C LEU A 128 -25.33 -12.64 -6.85
N PHE A 129 -24.69 -13.04 -5.75
CA PHE A 129 -24.37 -14.44 -5.50
C PHE A 129 -25.45 -15.21 -4.73
N VAL A 130 -26.33 -14.50 -4.01
CA VAL A 130 -27.48 -15.12 -3.32
C VAL A 130 -28.78 -14.91 -4.11
N ALA A 131 -29.13 -13.67 -4.44
CA ALA A 131 -30.40 -13.38 -5.11
C ALA A 131 -30.50 -13.92 -6.54
N TYR A 132 -29.37 -14.03 -7.24
CA TYR A 132 -29.27 -14.62 -8.59
C TYR A 132 -28.32 -15.81 -8.61
N ALA A 133 -28.36 -16.65 -7.57
CA ALA A 133 -27.48 -17.81 -7.44
C ALA A 133 -27.62 -18.80 -8.62
N ASP A 134 -28.80 -18.89 -9.22
CA ASP A 134 -29.12 -19.75 -10.36
C ASP A 134 -28.42 -19.34 -11.67
N LEU A 135 -28.01 -18.07 -11.82
CA LEU A 135 -27.36 -17.58 -13.04
C LEU A 135 -25.85 -17.84 -13.06
N GLY A 136 -25.36 -18.55 -14.07
CA GLY A 136 -23.95 -18.86 -14.30
C GLY A 136 -23.49 -18.61 -15.74
N LEU A 137 -22.30 -19.13 -16.08
CA LEU A 137 -21.72 -18.97 -17.42
C LEU A 137 -22.57 -19.61 -18.53
N ALA A 138 -23.36 -20.64 -18.21
CA ALA A 138 -24.25 -21.32 -19.16
C ALA A 138 -25.45 -20.45 -19.58
N ASP A 139 -25.79 -19.43 -18.80
CA ASP A 139 -26.95 -18.54 -19.05
C ASP A 139 -26.60 -17.30 -19.88
N LEU A 140 -25.35 -17.20 -20.35
CA LEU A 140 -24.88 -16.08 -21.15
C LEU A 140 -25.47 -16.12 -22.57
N LYS A 141 -26.16 -15.05 -22.96
CA LYS A 141 -26.61 -14.84 -24.35
C LYS A 141 -25.47 -14.36 -25.24
N HIS A 142 -24.60 -13.51 -24.69
CA HIS A 142 -23.42 -12.96 -25.36
C HIS A 142 -22.15 -13.30 -24.54
N PRO A 143 -21.60 -14.51 -24.69
CA PRO A 143 -20.44 -14.93 -23.91
C PRO A 143 -19.14 -14.18 -24.28
N VAL A 144 -19.01 -13.74 -25.54
CA VAL A 144 -17.80 -13.08 -26.03
C VAL A 144 -17.51 -11.75 -25.30
N PRO A 145 -18.46 -10.80 -25.14
CA PRO A 145 -18.23 -9.61 -24.31
C PRO A 145 -17.79 -9.90 -22.88
N VAL A 146 -18.37 -10.91 -22.23
CA VAL A 146 -18.02 -11.28 -20.85
C VAL A 146 -16.60 -11.86 -20.78
N ALA A 147 -16.22 -12.68 -21.77
CA ALA A 147 -14.86 -13.21 -21.88
C ALA A 147 -13.82 -12.10 -22.12
N ILE A 148 -14.14 -11.11 -22.97
CA ILE A 148 -13.27 -9.93 -23.20
C ILE A 148 -13.12 -9.14 -21.91
N LEU A 149 -14.23 -8.86 -21.20
CA LEU A 149 -14.20 -8.17 -19.91
C LEU A 149 -13.30 -8.90 -18.91
N PHE A 150 -13.48 -10.21 -18.77
CA PHE A 150 -12.63 -11.04 -17.90
C PHE A 150 -11.15 -10.93 -18.28
N ALA A 151 -10.83 -11.10 -19.57
CA ALA A 151 -9.45 -11.08 -20.06
C ALA A 151 -8.78 -9.72 -19.81
N VAL A 152 -9.50 -8.61 -20.02
CA VAL A 152 -8.98 -7.26 -19.77
C VAL A 152 -8.73 -7.06 -18.27
N LEU A 153 -9.70 -7.38 -17.40
CA LEU A 153 -9.55 -7.20 -15.96
C LEU A 153 -8.44 -8.08 -15.40
N ALA A 154 -8.46 -9.38 -15.70
CA ALA A 154 -7.42 -10.31 -15.26
C ALA A 154 -6.05 -9.92 -15.81
N GLY A 155 -5.98 -9.47 -17.08
CA GLY A 155 -4.75 -8.99 -17.70
C GLY A 155 -4.15 -7.79 -16.98
N ILE A 156 -4.96 -6.80 -16.60
CA ILE A 156 -4.52 -5.64 -15.82
C ILE A 156 -4.00 -6.06 -14.44
N VAL A 157 -4.72 -6.94 -13.73
CA VAL A 157 -4.29 -7.44 -12.42
C VAL A 157 -2.96 -8.21 -12.52
N ILE A 158 -2.83 -9.11 -13.49
CA ILE A 158 -1.60 -9.87 -13.74
C ILE A 158 -0.45 -8.93 -14.06
N ALA A 159 -0.64 -8.00 -15.00
CA ALA A 159 0.36 -7.01 -15.36
C ALA A 159 0.76 -6.14 -14.16
N GLY A 160 -0.20 -5.76 -13.30
CA GLY A 160 0.05 -4.98 -12.09
C GLY A 160 0.85 -5.69 -10.99
N ASN A 161 0.82 -7.03 -10.97
CA ASN A 161 1.65 -7.83 -10.07
C ASN A 161 3.03 -8.15 -10.68
N LEU A 162 3.14 -8.21 -12.01
CA LEU A 162 4.41 -8.42 -12.72
C LEU A 162 5.24 -7.14 -12.86
N PHE A 163 4.58 -6.00 -13.10
CA PHE A 163 5.21 -4.70 -13.38
C PHE A 163 4.66 -3.61 -12.47
N PRO A 164 4.79 -3.76 -11.13
CA PRO A 164 4.17 -2.85 -10.16
C PRO A 164 4.61 -1.39 -10.33
N ARG A 165 5.84 -1.13 -10.77
CA ARG A 165 6.31 0.23 -11.10
C ARG A 165 5.49 0.92 -12.17
N LYS A 166 4.91 0.19 -13.13
CA LYS A 166 4.15 0.77 -14.25
C LYS A 166 2.64 0.81 -13.98
N ILE A 167 2.15 -0.02 -13.07
CA ILE A 167 0.72 -0.16 -12.78
C ILE A 167 0.52 -0.09 -11.26
N SER A 168 -0.20 0.95 -10.84
CA SER A 168 -0.56 1.21 -9.44
C SER A 168 -1.15 -0.02 -8.74
N PHE A 169 -1.01 -0.05 -7.42
CA PHE A 169 -1.56 -1.11 -6.59
C PHE A 169 -3.09 -1.22 -6.73
N LEU A 170 -3.79 -0.13 -7.08
CA LEU A 170 -5.25 -0.11 -7.24
C LEU A 170 -5.69 -1.07 -8.36
N PRO A 171 -5.32 -0.84 -9.64
CA PRO A 171 -5.63 -1.77 -10.72
C PRO A 171 -4.92 -3.12 -10.58
N GLY A 172 -3.77 -3.18 -9.91
CA GLY A 172 -3.06 -4.42 -9.61
C GLY A 172 -3.66 -5.26 -8.47
N MET A 173 -4.70 -4.78 -7.79
CA MET A 173 -5.31 -5.38 -6.60
C MET A 173 -4.32 -5.67 -5.46
N ARG A 174 -3.26 -4.86 -5.35
CA ARG A 174 -2.23 -4.96 -4.29
C ARG A 174 -2.56 -4.12 -3.04
N TYR A 175 -3.74 -3.51 -3.00
CA TYR A 175 -4.20 -2.79 -1.82
C TYR A 175 -4.25 -3.70 -0.59
N TYR A 176 -3.80 -3.20 0.56
CA TYR A 176 -3.71 -3.94 1.82
C TYR A 176 -2.84 -5.21 1.79
N ALA A 177 -2.09 -5.48 0.71
CA ALA A 177 -1.21 -6.64 0.62
C ALA A 177 0.16 -6.41 1.28
N GLY A 178 0.43 -5.21 1.78
CA GLY A 178 1.76 -4.84 2.33
C GLY A 178 2.75 -4.39 1.27
N ASN A 179 2.36 -4.39 -0.01
CA ASN A 179 3.25 -4.23 -1.15
C ASN A 179 2.74 -3.15 -2.14
N TRP A 180 3.08 -1.89 -1.89
CA TRP A 180 2.84 -0.74 -2.76
C TRP A 180 4.05 0.19 -2.81
N ASP A 181 4.13 1.00 -3.85
CA ASP A 181 5.19 1.98 -4.04
C ASP A 181 5.14 3.03 -2.92
N THR A 182 6.29 3.39 -2.35
CA THR A 182 6.37 4.32 -1.21
C THR A 182 7.51 5.29 -1.42
N THR A 183 7.36 6.51 -0.90
CA THR A 183 8.45 7.49 -0.93
C THR A 183 8.59 8.19 0.41
N LEU A 184 9.80 8.62 0.72
CA LEU A 184 10.12 9.40 1.89
C LEU A 184 10.91 10.65 1.46
N TRP A 185 10.46 11.83 1.89
CA TRP A 185 10.96 13.11 1.44
C TRP A 185 11.71 13.79 2.59
N CYS A 186 13.01 14.00 2.45
CA CYS A 186 13.83 14.80 3.35
C CYS A 186 13.80 16.25 2.86
N VAL A 187 13.14 17.12 3.62
CA VAL A 187 12.83 18.51 3.23
C VAL A 187 13.51 19.49 4.19
N LYS A 188 14.35 20.39 3.67
CA LYS A 188 14.91 21.49 4.47
C LYS A 188 13.85 22.58 4.75
N PRO A 189 13.96 23.37 5.83
CA PRO A 189 13.06 24.49 6.09
C PRO A 189 12.94 25.48 4.92
N SER A 190 14.03 25.75 4.20
CA SER A 190 14.02 26.62 3.01
C SER A 190 13.14 26.09 1.88
N ALA A 191 13.07 24.76 1.73
CA ALA A 191 12.18 24.10 0.78
C ALA A 191 10.71 24.16 1.23
N ASP A 192 10.44 23.97 2.52
CA ASP A 192 9.09 24.06 3.08
C ASP A 192 8.47 25.46 2.87
N GLU A 193 9.28 26.50 3.00
CA GLU A 193 8.86 27.86 2.64
C GLU A 193 8.52 28.01 1.16
N LYS A 194 9.34 27.43 0.26
CA LYS A 194 9.10 27.44 -1.18
C LYS A 194 7.81 26.68 -1.53
N ILE A 195 7.57 25.52 -0.89
CA ILE A 195 6.33 24.74 -1.03
C ILE A 195 5.12 25.57 -0.58
N SER A 196 5.21 26.20 0.60
CA SER A 196 4.13 26.99 1.18
C SER A 196 3.76 28.21 0.34
N ARG A 197 4.73 28.81 -0.36
CA ARG A 197 4.50 29.95 -1.28
C ARG A 197 4.09 29.51 -2.68
N GLY A 198 4.67 28.42 -3.19
CA GLY A 198 4.59 28.00 -4.58
C GLY A 198 3.44 27.04 -4.89
N LEU A 199 2.89 26.35 -3.89
CA LEU A 199 1.75 25.44 -4.07
C LEU A 199 0.45 26.04 -3.56
N VAL A 200 -0.58 26.01 -4.41
CA VAL A 200 -1.96 26.30 -4.02
C VAL A 200 -2.54 25.04 -3.38
N ALA A 201 -2.33 24.88 -2.09
CA ALA A 201 -2.82 23.73 -1.33
C ALA A 201 -4.05 24.12 -0.49
N ILE A 202 -5.14 23.34 -0.57
CA ILE A 202 -6.28 23.45 0.37
C ILE A 202 -5.84 23.08 1.79
N ALA A 203 -4.90 22.14 1.88
CA ALA A 203 -4.30 21.63 3.10
C ALA A 203 -2.88 22.18 3.25
N SER A 204 -2.59 22.90 4.34
CA SER A 204 -1.20 23.25 4.71
C SER A 204 -0.32 22.00 4.85
N MET A 205 1.00 22.17 4.84
CA MET A 205 1.93 21.06 5.12
C MET A 205 1.62 20.38 6.47
N PRO A 206 1.85 19.06 6.62
CA PRO A 206 1.42 18.31 7.80
C PRO A 206 1.94 18.89 9.11
N ALA A 207 3.20 19.36 9.14
CA ALA A 207 3.78 19.99 10.32
C ALA A 207 2.98 21.24 10.74
N ALA A 208 2.65 22.12 9.79
CA ALA A 208 1.82 23.31 10.03
C ALA A 208 0.38 22.97 10.44
N GLN A 209 -0.20 21.89 9.89
CA GLN A 209 -1.52 21.40 10.31
C GLN A 209 -1.50 20.89 11.75
N LEU A 210 -0.51 20.07 12.10
CA LEU A 210 -0.38 19.50 13.43
C LEU A 210 -0.07 20.58 14.48
N GLU A 211 0.76 21.56 14.13
CA GLU A 211 1.04 22.72 14.99
C GLU A 211 -0.23 23.52 15.29
N ARG A 212 -1.06 23.77 14.29
CA ARG A 212 -2.32 24.51 14.46
C ARG A 212 -3.30 23.82 15.41
N PHE A 213 -3.35 22.49 15.42
CA PHE A 213 -4.31 21.73 16.23
C PHE A 213 -3.78 21.29 17.60
N TYR A 214 -2.49 21.01 17.72
CA TYR A 214 -1.88 20.45 18.94
C TYR A 214 -0.91 21.41 19.65
N GLY A 215 -0.55 22.52 19.03
CA GLY A 215 0.53 23.40 19.47
C GLY A 215 1.92 22.86 19.11
N LYS A 216 2.91 23.76 18.98
CA LYS A 216 4.29 23.42 18.57
C LYS A 216 4.88 22.21 19.31
N ASP A 217 4.68 22.16 20.63
CA ASP A 217 5.29 21.14 21.49
C ASP A 217 4.66 19.74 21.35
N ARG A 218 3.43 19.63 20.81
CA ARG A 218 2.73 18.33 20.66
C ARG A 218 2.55 17.90 19.22
N ALA A 219 2.82 18.76 18.24
CA ALA A 219 2.74 18.46 16.81
C ALA A 219 3.68 17.34 16.38
N GLN A 220 4.80 17.17 17.08
CA GLN A 220 5.76 16.11 16.81
C GLN A 220 5.22 14.71 17.13
N ILE A 221 4.33 14.56 18.12
CA ILE A 221 3.84 13.25 18.57
C ILE A 221 3.04 12.54 17.46
N PRO A 222 2.03 13.17 16.82
CA PRO A 222 1.33 12.56 15.69
C PRO A 222 2.24 12.28 14.48
N MET A 223 3.25 13.11 14.26
CA MET A 223 4.23 12.92 13.19
C MET A 223 5.06 11.64 13.41
N TYR A 224 5.62 11.47 14.61
CA TYR A 224 6.37 10.26 14.98
C TYR A 224 5.49 9.01 15.02
N LEU A 225 4.20 9.12 15.37
CA LEU A 225 3.26 7.99 15.26
C LEU A 225 3.09 7.52 13.81
N GLY A 226 3.12 8.44 12.84
CA GLY A 226 3.12 8.12 11.41
C GLY A 226 4.38 7.36 11.00
N TYR A 227 5.56 7.79 11.46
CA TYR A 227 6.82 7.08 11.20
C TYR A 227 6.84 5.70 11.86
N ALA A 228 6.37 5.60 13.11
CA ALA A 228 6.24 4.32 13.79
C ALA A 228 5.34 3.38 12.99
N PHE A 229 4.17 3.85 12.52
CA PHE A 229 3.30 3.06 11.65
C PHE A 229 4.00 2.61 10.36
N ARG A 230 4.71 3.52 9.67
CA ARG A 230 5.46 3.18 8.46
C ARG A 230 6.53 2.13 8.76
N ALA A 231 7.27 2.32 9.84
CA ALA A 231 8.27 1.40 10.34
C ALA A 231 7.65 0.06 10.74
N MET A 232 6.42 -0.04 11.24
CA MET A 232 5.81 -1.36 11.54
C MET A 232 5.60 -2.22 10.28
N ASN A 233 5.66 -1.63 9.08
CA ASN A 233 5.61 -2.32 7.80
C ASN A 233 7.01 -2.53 7.23
N THR A 234 7.15 -3.56 6.39
CA THR A 234 8.42 -3.94 5.74
C THR A 234 9.08 -2.81 4.96
N HIS A 235 8.31 -2.02 4.21
CA HIS A 235 8.86 -0.90 3.42
C HIS A 235 9.51 0.16 4.31
N GLY A 236 8.96 0.40 5.51
CA GLY A 236 9.55 1.33 6.47
C GLY A 236 10.98 0.96 6.86
N ARG A 237 11.31 -0.35 6.90
CA ARG A 237 12.67 -0.83 7.18
C ARG A 237 13.67 -0.26 6.18
N ALA A 238 13.36 -0.37 4.89
CA ALA A 238 14.23 0.14 3.84
C ALA A 238 14.19 1.67 3.76
N LEU A 239 13.03 2.31 3.93
CA LEU A 239 12.89 3.75 3.77
C LEU A 239 13.80 4.55 4.71
N PHE A 240 13.90 4.18 5.99
CA PHE A 240 14.75 4.91 6.93
C PHE A 240 16.24 4.67 6.69
N THR A 241 16.65 3.44 6.36
CA THR A 241 18.03 3.18 5.86
C THR A 241 18.37 4.05 4.64
N LEU A 242 17.46 4.09 3.67
CA LEU A 242 17.64 4.86 2.44
C LEU A 242 17.58 6.37 2.69
N ALA A 243 16.92 6.85 3.75
CA ALA A 243 16.90 8.25 4.14
C ALA A 243 18.30 8.74 4.54
N HIS A 244 19.01 7.97 5.37
CA HIS A 244 20.41 8.25 5.72
C HIS A 244 21.29 8.32 4.47
N ARG A 245 21.08 7.39 3.52
CA ARG A 245 21.79 7.42 2.24
C ARG A 245 21.43 8.64 1.39
N ALA A 246 20.16 9.04 1.37
CA ALA A 246 19.69 10.18 0.59
C ALA A 246 20.30 11.50 1.08
N MET A 247 20.55 11.60 2.38
CA MET A 247 21.16 12.75 3.05
C MET A 247 22.67 12.62 3.24
N ALA A 248 23.31 11.58 2.71
CA ALA A 248 24.75 11.36 2.88
C ALA A 248 25.57 12.58 2.40
N GLY A 249 26.50 13.04 3.25
CA GLY A 249 27.30 14.24 3.00
C GLY A 249 26.60 15.56 3.35
N GLN A 250 25.41 15.51 3.94
CA GLN A 250 24.67 16.65 4.49
C GLN A 250 24.48 16.45 6.01
N ASN A 251 24.08 17.52 6.71
CA ASN A 251 23.63 17.40 8.10
C ASN A 251 22.18 16.91 8.14
N GLU A 252 21.93 15.73 8.72
CA GLU A 252 20.58 15.15 8.80
C GLU A 252 19.63 16.00 9.66
N ASP A 253 20.16 16.69 10.67
CA ASP A 253 19.38 17.57 11.56
C ASP A 253 18.75 18.77 10.81
N ASP A 254 19.23 19.07 9.60
CA ASP A 254 18.68 20.14 8.75
C ASP A 254 17.39 19.71 8.03
N TYR A 255 17.01 18.43 8.06
CA TYR A 255 15.89 17.90 7.29
C TYR A 255 14.71 17.45 8.17
N VAL A 256 13.51 17.74 7.69
CA VAL A 256 12.29 17.10 8.15
C VAL A 256 11.91 15.99 7.19
N ILE A 257 11.90 14.77 7.70
CA ILE A 257 11.47 13.60 6.95
C ILE A 257 9.93 13.62 6.83
N THR A 258 9.37 13.49 5.63
CA THR A 258 7.93 13.52 5.42
C THR A 258 7.52 12.36 4.52
N ASP A 259 6.51 11.58 4.94
CA ASP A 259 5.96 10.51 4.11
C ASP A 259 5.36 11.10 2.82
N GLY A 260 5.70 10.53 1.67
CA GLY A 260 5.25 11.05 0.37
C GLY A 260 3.73 11.11 0.22
N GLU A 261 3.00 10.25 0.95
CA GLU A 261 1.55 10.30 1.05
C GLU A 261 1.05 11.66 1.53
N ARG A 262 1.79 12.28 2.46
CA ARG A 262 1.47 13.60 2.98
C ARG A 262 1.82 14.71 2.00
N ILE A 263 2.96 14.60 1.32
CA ILE A 263 3.35 15.53 0.25
C ILE A 263 2.29 15.51 -0.86
N CYS A 264 1.84 14.31 -1.27
CA CYS A 264 0.75 14.12 -2.23
C CYS A 264 -0.54 14.80 -1.79
N SER A 265 -0.97 14.61 -0.54
CA SER A 265 -2.18 15.27 -0.03
C SER A 265 -2.09 16.79 -0.09
N THR A 266 -0.93 17.37 0.24
CA THR A 266 -0.73 18.82 0.17
C THR A 266 -0.67 19.32 -1.28
N ALA A 267 0.10 18.66 -2.14
CA ALA A 267 0.35 19.14 -3.49
C ALA A 267 -0.82 18.88 -4.47
N ILE A 268 -1.54 17.76 -4.30
CA ILE A 268 -2.59 17.30 -5.23
C ILE A 268 -4.00 17.47 -4.62
N GLY A 269 -4.12 17.56 -3.29
CA GLY A 269 -5.42 17.61 -2.61
C GLY A 269 -6.12 16.26 -2.49
N TRP A 270 -5.47 15.18 -2.93
CA TRP A 270 -5.97 13.82 -2.84
C TRP A 270 -4.83 12.84 -2.61
N ASN A 271 -5.06 11.81 -1.79
CA ASN A 271 -4.12 10.72 -1.57
C ASN A 271 -4.88 9.46 -1.14
N PHE A 272 -4.49 8.32 -1.71
CA PHE A 272 -4.99 7.00 -1.36
C PHE A 272 -3.86 6.02 -1.00
N GLY A 273 -2.70 6.53 -0.60
CA GLY A 273 -1.50 5.73 -0.33
C GLY A 273 -0.78 5.24 -1.59
N ASP A 274 -1.08 5.83 -2.74
CA ASP A 274 -0.56 5.41 -4.05
C ASP A 274 0.76 6.10 -4.36
N GLY A 275 1.85 5.34 -4.25
CA GLY A 275 3.20 5.81 -4.55
C GLY A 275 3.39 6.35 -5.96
N HIS A 276 2.55 5.95 -6.92
CA HIS A 276 2.55 6.53 -8.26
C HIS A 276 2.18 8.01 -8.27
N MET A 277 1.47 8.50 -7.25
CA MET A 277 1.04 9.90 -7.16
C MET A 277 2.11 10.82 -6.53
N HIS A 278 3.14 10.25 -5.91
CA HIS A 278 4.23 11.00 -5.29
C HIS A 278 5.60 10.50 -5.74
N ASN A 279 5.69 10.13 -7.02
CA ASN A 279 6.91 9.70 -7.69
C ASN A 279 7.64 10.86 -8.39
N GLU A 280 8.54 10.54 -9.32
CA GLU A 280 9.32 11.52 -10.09
C GLU A 280 8.48 12.56 -10.85
N GLN A 281 7.23 12.24 -11.21
CA GLN A 281 6.33 13.22 -11.83
C GLN A 281 5.95 14.32 -10.85
N LEU A 282 5.62 13.96 -9.61
CA LEU A 282 5.32 14.96 -8.58
C LEU A 282 6.57 15.77 -8.22
N ILE A 283 7.73 15.11 -8.11
CA ILE A 283 9.01 15.78 -7.85
C ILE A 283 9.28 16.84 -8.92
N THR A 284 9.16 16.47 -10.20
CA THR A 284 9.36 17.39 -11.33
C THR A 284 8.36 18.55 -11.28
N ALA A 285 7.08 18.25 -11.08
CA ALA A 285 6.02 19.27 -11.01
C ALA A 285 6.21 20.23 -9.84
N MET A 286 6.71 19.76 -8.70
CA MET A 286 7.04 20.62 -7.55
C MET A 286 8.29 21.45 -7.81
N GLN A 287 9.32 20.89 -8.46
CA GLN A 287 10.52 21.63 -8.83
C GLN A 287 10.21 22.79 -9.78
N GLU A 288 9.36 22.57 -10.78
CA GLU A 288 8.93 23.62 -11.73
C GLU A 288 8.25 24.80 -11.04
N ARG A 289 7.56 24.56 -9.92
CA ARG A 289 6.78 25.58 -9.19
C ARG A 289 7.55 26.23 -8.05
N CYS A 290 8.37 25.44 -7.36
CA CYS A 290 9.02 25.84 -6.12
C CYS A 290 10.47 26.28 -6.33
N HIS A 291 11.09 25.89 -7.44
CA HIS A 291 12.49 26.18 -7.78
C HIS A 291 13.44 25.83 -6.63
N PHE A 292 13.45 24.55 -6.24
CA PHE A 292 14.37 24.06 -5.22
C PHE A 292 15.81 24.17 -5.71
N GLU A 293 16.70 24.38 -4.75
CA GLU A 293 18.15 24.35 -4.92
C GLU A 293 18.70 22.95 -4.61
N PRO A 294 19.90 22.60 -5.10
CA PRO A 294 20.52 21.31 -4.81
C PRO A 294 20.58 21.01 -3.30
N GLY A 295 20.12 19.82 -2.90
CA GLY A 295 20.11 19.41 -1.50
C GLY A 295 18.93 19.91 -0.67
N GLU A 296 18.03 20.74 -1.21
CA GLU A 296 16.88 21.23 -0.43
C GLU A 296 15.78 20.17 -0.23
N VAL A 297 15.58 19.31 -1.24
CA VAL A 297 14.61 18.22 -1.21
C VAL A 297 15.26 16.95 -1.74
N ARG A 298 15.44 15.97 -0.86
CA ARG A 298 16.01 14.65 -1.17
C ARG A 298 14.93 13.60 -0.98
N VAL A 299 14.66 12.81 -2.00
CA VAL A 299 13.53 11.88 -2.03
C VAL A 299 14.05 10.46 -2.19
N VAL A 300 13.62 9.60 -1.27
CA VAL A 300 13.72 8.15 -1.40
C VAL A 300 12.48 7.67 -2.13
N LEU A 301 12.66 6.94 -3.23
CA LEU A 301 11.60 6.20 -3.90
C LEU A 301 11.88 4.71 -3.76
N LEU A 302 10.92 3.95 -3.23
CA LEU A 302 10.98 2.50 -3.10
C LEU A 302 9.80 1.90 -3.85
N ASP A 303 10.10 1.16 -4.92
CA ASP A 303 9.09 0.48 -5.71
C ASP A 303 8.50 -0.70 -4.95
N ALA A 304 7.25 -1.03 -5.26
CA ALA A 304 6.67 -2.29 -4.86
C ALA A 304 7.42 -3.50 -5.44
N GLN A 305 7.44 -4.59 -4.67
CA GLN A 305 8.00 -5.88 -5.05
C GLN A 305 7.21 -6.50 -6.21
N PRO A 306 7.82 -6.79 -7.38
CA PRO A 306 7.20 -7.65 -8.39
C PRO A 306 7.02 -9.06 -7.84
N ILE A 307 5.87 -9.69 -8.09
CA ILE A 307 5.52 -10.99 -7.47
C ILE A 307 6.54 -12.12 -7.73
N HIS A 308 7.31 -12.01 -8.81
CA HIS A 308 8.31 -12.99 -9.25
C HIS A 308 9.75 -12.67 -8.81
N ARG A 309 9.97 -11.61 -8.03
CA ARG A 309 11.30 -11.17 -7.57
C ARG A 309 11.34 -11.05 -6.05
N GLN A 310 12.48 -11.33 -5.43
CA GLN A 310 12.69 -11.20 -3.98
C GLN A 310 13.38 -9.89 -3.58
N THR A 311 13.24 -8.87 -4.41
CA THR A 311 13.89 -7.56 -4.27
C THR A 311 12.90 -6.43 -4.50
N GLN A 312 13.13 -5.29 -3.85
CA GLN A 312 12.49 -4.01 -4.19
C GLN A 312 13.55 -3.07 -4.77
N GLU A 313 13.22 -2.43 -5.90
CA GLU A 313 14.09 -1.42 -6.50
C GLU A 313 13.89 -0.07 -5.79
N TYR A 314 14.96 0.68 -5.63
CA TYR A 314 14.90 2.03 -5.09
C TYR A 314 15.64 3.03 -5.98
N ARG A 315 15.27 4.30 -5.83
CA ARG A 315 15.96 5.45 -6.42
C ARG A 315 16.08 6.54 -5.37
N LEU A 316 17.20 7.25 -5.37
CA LEU A 316 17.38 8.45 -4.59
C LEU A 316 17.46 9.64 -5.55
N VAL A 317 16.61 10.63 -5.31
CA VAL A 317 16.41 11.77 -6.21
C VAL A 317 16.61 13.05 -5.42
N ASP A 318 17.33 13.98 -6.01
CA ASP A 318 17.35 15.37 -5.60
C ASP A 318 16.35 16.13 -6.48
N ALA A 319 15.42 16.88 -5.88
CA ALA A 319 14.38 17.53 -6.68
C ALA A 319 14.94 18.55 -7.69
N ALA A 320 16.10 19.14 -7.41
CA ALA A 320 16.74 20.13 -8.28
C ALA A 320 17.66 19.49 -9.32
N THR A 321 18.38 18.42 -8.97
CA THR A 321 19.45 17.83 -9.81
C THR A 321 19.13 16.46 -10.39
N GLY A 322 18.02 15.83 -9.99
CA GLY A 322 17.55 14.55 -10.50
C GLY A 322 18.05 13.34 -9.73
N GLU A 323 17.96 12.16 -10.35
CA GLU A 323 18.39 10.89 -9.76
C GLU A 323 19.92 10.84 -9.61
N PHE A 324 20.39 10.48 -8.41
CA PHE A 324 21.83 10.37 -8.12
C PHE A 324 22.24 8.97 -7.63
N GLU A 325 21.29 8.11 -7.23
CA GLU A 325 21.56 6.72 -6.86
C GLU A 325 20.37 5.83 -7.24
N ARG A 326 20.66 4.61 -7.70
CA ARG A 326 19.68 3.56 -7.95
C ARG A 326 20.22 2.21 -7.52
N GLY A 327 19.35 1.36 -6.99
CA GLY A 327 19.74 0.02 -6.58
C GLY A 327 18.54 -0.82 -6.20
N TYR A 328 18.80 -1.82 -5.36
CA TYR A 328 17.76 -2.67 -4.78
C TYR A 328 18.07 -3.06 -3.33
N VAL A 329 17.03 -3.48 -2.62
CA VAL A 329 17.08 -4.12 -1.31
C VAL A 329 16.45 -5.52 -1.39
N GLN A 330 16.94 -6.45 -0.58
CA GLN A 330 16.37 -7.81 -0.49
C GLN A 330 15.18 -7.83 0.47
N VAL A 331 14.09 -8.50 0.07
CA VAL A 331 12.90 -8.65 0.92
C VAL A 331 13.22 -9.44 2.19
N ALA A 332 14.09 -10.44 2.09
CA ALA A 332 14.54 -11.24 3.24
C ALA A 332 15.20 -10.38 4.34
N ASP A 333 15.95 -9.35 3.97
CA ASP A 333 16.64 -8.48 4.92
C ASP A 333 15.68 -7.48 5.57
N MET A 334 14.61 -7.09 4.88
CA MET A 334 13.58 -6.22 5.46
C MET A 334 12.72 -6.97 6.49
N VAL A 335 12.31 -8.20 6.18
CA VAL A 335 11.33 -8.94 7.00
C VAL A 335 11.92 -9.49 8.31
N THR A 336 13.24 -9.53 8.43
CA THR A 336 13.91 -10.07 9.63
C THR A 336 14.26 -8.99 10.67
N ARG A 337 14.03 -7.72 10.36
CA ARG A 337 14.45 -6.55 11.14
C ARG A 337 13.37 -5.92 12.00
N GLN A 338 13.80 -5.19 13.03
CA GLN A 338 12.92 -4.48 13.97
C GLN A 338 12.49 -3.08 13.47
N PRO A 339 11.36 -2.57 13.99
CA PRO A 339 11.03 -1.18 14.25
C PRO A 339 12.02 -0.12 13.78
N TRP A 340 13.05 -0.10 14.60
CA TRP A 340 14.06 0.91 14.83
C TRP A 340 15.41 0.50 14.23
N ASP A 341 15.44 -0.54 13.40
CA ASP A 341 16.63 -0.95 12.67
C ASP A 341 16.64 -0.31 11.28
N ASP A 342 17.60 0.59 11.08
CA ASP A 342 17.83 1.39 9.88
C ASP A 342 19.11 0.94 9.14
N THR A 343 19.54 -0.31 9.31
CA THR A 343 20.76 -0.88 8.69
C THR A 343 20.49 -1.95 7.63
N VAL A 344 19.40 -1.83 6.86
CA VAL A 344 19.10 -2.76 5.75
C VAL A 344 20.26 -2.78 4.74
N PRO A 345 20.78 -3.95 4.32
CA PRO A 345 21.77 -4.01 3.25
C PRO A 345 21.22 -3.43 1.95
N VAL A 346 21.99 -2.52 1.34
CA VAL A 346 21.63 -1.83 0.11
C VAL A 346 22.59 -2.21 -1.00
N HIS A 347 22.07 -2.58 -2.17
CA HIS A 347 22.84 -2.99 -3.34
C HIS A 347 22.69 -1.95 -4.45
N VAL A 348 23.74 -1.17 -4.69
CA VAL A 348 23.75 -0.13 -5.72
C VAL A 348 24.03 -0.76 -7.09
N TYR A 349 23.28 -0.37 -8.12
CA TYR A 349 23.64 -0.74 -9.48
C TYR A 349 24.86 0.07 -9.90
N GLU A 350 25.90 -0.60 -10.42
CA GLU A 350 27.02 0.12 -11.03
C GLU A 350 26.50 1.01 -12.16
N HIS A 351 27.00 2.24 -12.20
CA HIS A 351 26.67 3.23 -13.24
C HIS A 351 27.14 2.72 -14.61
N GLN A 352 26.34 1.87 -15.27
CA GLN A 352 26.38 1.78 -16.72
C GLN A 352 25.74 3.06 -17.22
N GLY A 353 26.56 3.96 -17.78
CA GLY A 353 26.14 5.27 -18.25
C GLY A 353 24.77 5.20 -18.94
N LEU A 354 23.81 5.95 -18.38
CA LEU A 354 22.44 6.05 -18.84
C LEU A 354 22.42 6.52 -20.29
N ASP A 355 22.39 5.57 -21.23
CA ASP A 355 21.96 5.86 -22.59
C ASP A 355 20.45 6.07 -22.57
N SER A 356 20.04 7.21 -23.11
CA SER A 356 18.76 7.90 -22.91
C SER A 356 17.56 7.24 -23.60
N ARG A 357 17.51 5.90 -23.66
CA ARG A 357 16.46 5.15 -24.35
C ARG A 357 15.88 4.04 -23.49
N ARG A 358 15.08 4.40 -22.50
CA ARG A 358 14.01 3.57 -21.90
C ARG A 358 13.22 4.41 -20.90
N ALA A 359 12.39 5.32 -21.44
CA ALA A 359 11.27 5.91 -20.70
C ALA A 359 10.05 4.97 -20.83
#